data_AF-A0A858XM41-F1
#
_entry.id   AF-A0A858XM41-F1
#
_cell.length_a   1.000
_cell.length_b   1.000
_cell.length_c   1.000
_cell.angle_alpha   90.00
_cell.angle_beta   90.00
_cell.angle_gamma   90.00
#
_symmetry.space_group_name_H-M   'P 1'
#
loop_
_entity.id
_entity.type
_entity.pdbx_description
1 polymer ?
#
loop_
_entity_poly.entity_id
_entity_poly.type
_entity_poly.pdbx_seq_one_letter_code
_entity_poly.pdbx_strand_id
1 'polypeptide(L)' 'MERKLLNRIKVVLAEKNKSNKWLSEQLDKDPAIISKWVTNTTQPNVEMLIQIAKVLDVSVDDLLRTE' A
#
# COMPACT_ATOMS: atom_id res chain seq x y z
N MET A 1 0.12 -7.42 -20.90
CA MET A 1 -1.03 -7.39 -19.96
C MET A 1 -1.16 -5.98 -19.43
N GLU A 2 -2.36 -5.44 -19.48
CA GLU A 2 -2.69 -4.14 -18.89
C GLU A 2 -2.48 -4.21 -17.37
N ARG A 3 -1.77 -3.24 -16.80
CA ARG A 3 -1.49 -3.22 -15.37
C ARG A 3 -2.76 -2.78 -14.64
N LYS A 4 -3.46 -3.73 -14.01
CA LYS A 4 -4.61 -3.43 -13.16
C LYS A 4 -4.16 -2.65 -11.93
N LEU A 5 -4.69 -1.44 -11.77
CA LEU A 5 -4.56 -0.68 -10.54
C LEU A 5 -5.57 -1.28 -9.56
N LEU A 6 -5.13 -2.17 -8.67
CA LEU A 6 -6.00 -2.85 -7.71
C LEU A 6 -5.95 -2.19 -6.33
N ASN A 7 -4.74 -1.81 -5.89
CA ASN A 7 -4.57 -1.15 -4.60
C ASN A 7 -4.47 0.38 -4.76
N ARG A 8 -4.79 1.08 -3.67
CA ARG A 8 -4.81 2.55 -3.53
C ARG A 8 -3.74 3.06 -2.56
N ILE A 9 -2.74 2.25 -2.23
CA ILE A 9 -1.74 2.57 -1.19
C ILE A 9 -1.06 3.92 -1.45
N LYS A 10 -0.74 4.23 -2.71
CA LYS A 10 -0.16 5.53 -3.09
C LYS A 10 -1.05 6.72 -2.69
N VAL A 11 -2.35 6.60 -2.90
CA VAL A 11 -3.32 7.66 -2.62
C VAL A 11 -3.46 7.84 -1.12
N VAL A 12 -3.64 6.74 -0.38
CA VAL A 12 -3.80 6.77 1.08
C VAL A 12 -2.52 7.29 1.76
N LEU A 13 -1.34 6.92 1.27
CA LEU A 13 -0.08 7.50 1.77
C LEU A 13 -0.03 9.02 1.59
N ALA A 14 -0.48 9.53 0.44
CA ALA A 14 -0.53 10.98 0.19
C ALA A 14 -1.55 11.68 1.09
N GLU A 15 -2.75 11.12 1.26
CA GLU A 15 -3.80 11.64 2.15
C GLU A 15 -3.35 11.70 3.61
N LYS A 16 -2.57 10.70 4.06
CA LYS A 16 -2.00 10.64 5.43
C LYS A 16 -0.67 11.39 5.56
N ASN A 17 -0.18 12.04 4.49
CA ASN A 17 1.11 12.73 4.42
C ASN A 17 2.29 11.84 4.87
N LYS A 18 2.32 10.57 4.41
CA LYS A 18 3.36 9.57 4.71
C LYS A 18 4.15 9.23 3.45
N SER A 19 5.42 8.89 3.64
CA SER A 19 6.33 8.50 2.56
C SER A 19 6.44 6.98 2.43
N ASN A 20 6.90 6.51 1.27
CA ASN A 20 7.24 5.09 1.08
C ASN A 20 8.30 4.61 2.08
N LYS A 21 9.26 5.48 2.41
CA LYS A 21 10.31 5.21 3.40
C LYS A 21 9.71 5.02 4.80
N TRP A 22 8.75 5.87 5.16
CA TRP A 22 8.05 5.72 6.43
C TRP A 22 7.30 4.39 6.49
N LEU A 23 6.56 4.02 5.44
CA LEU A 23 5.84 2.74 5.41
C LEU A 23 6.78 1.54 5.44
N SER A 24 7.94 1.61 4.79
CA SER A 24 8.96 0.55 4.85
C SER A 24 9.50 0.36 6.27
N GLU A 25 9.71 1.44 7.01
CA GLU A 25 10.17 1.40 8.39
C GLU A 25 9.09 0.82 9.32
N GLN A 26 7.81 1.16 9.12
CA GLN A 26 6.73 0.63 9.94
C GLN A 26 6.47 -0.87 9.74
N LEU A 27 6.72 -1.39 8.55
CA LEU A 27 6.47 -2.79 8.20
C LEU A 27 7.72 -3.68 8.24
N ASP A 28 8.89 -3.10 8.55
CA ASP A 28 10.20 -3.74 8.43
C ASP A 28 10.37 -4.46 7.08
N LYS A 29 10.12 -3.71 5.99
CA LYS A 29 10.21 -4.20 4.61
C LYS A 29 11.17 -3.38 3.78
N ASP A 30 11.75 -4.03 2.77
CA ASP A 30 12.59 -3.35 1.79
C ASP A 30 11.80 -2.23 1.06
N PRO A 31 12.33 -1.00 0.97
CA PRO A 31 11.70 0.11 0.24
C PRO A 31 11.34 -0.22 -1.21
N ALA A 32 12.09 -1.10 -1.87
CA ALA A 32 11.81 -1.56 -3.23
C ALA A 32 10.54 -2.41 -3.31
N ILE A 33 10.22 -3.19 -2.26
CA ILE A 33 8.96 -3.94 -2.17
C ILE A 33 7.79 -2.97 -2.01
N ILE A 34 7.90 -1.99 -1.09
CA ILE A 34 6.88 -0.96 -0.90
C ILE A 34 6.64 -0.19 -2.21
N SER A 35 7.71 0.20 -2.91
CA SER A 35 7.62 0.89 -4.20
C SER A 35 6.85 0.09 -5.24
N LYS A 36 7.05 -1.24 -5.31
CA LYS A 36 6.29 -2.11 -6.21
C LYS A 36 4.80 -2.14 -5.86
N TRP A 37 4.43 -2.13 -4.59
CA TRP A 37 3.02 -2.07 -4.16
C TRP A 37 2.39 -0.71 -4.48
N VAL A 38 3.05 0.38 -4.14
CA VAL A 38 2.62 1.76 -4.39
C VAL A 38 2.42 2.02 -5.89
N THR A 39 3.28 1.44 -6.75
CA THR A 39 3.18 1.54 -8.21
C THR A 39 2.28 0.49 -8.86
N ASN A 40 1.60 -0.36 -8.06
CA ASN A 40 0.79 -1.49 -8.55
C ASN A 40 1.57 -2.44 -9.48
N THR A 41 2.90 -2.48 -9.37
CA THR A 41 3.75 -3.41 -10.12
C THR A 41 3.56 -4.84 -9.60
N THR A 42 3.44 -4.98 -8.29
CA THR A 42 3.00 -6.21 -7.60
C THR A 42 1.94 -5.83 -6.57
N GLN A 43 1.10 -6.78 -6.20
CA GLN A 43 0.12 -6.57 -5.14
C GLN A 43 0.66 -7.11 -3.81
N PRO A 44 0.43 -6.41 -2.69
CA PRO A 44 0.59 -7.02 -1.39
C PRO A 44 -0.41 -8.18 -1.24
N ASN A 45 -0.01 -9.21 -0.49
CA ASN A 45 -0.95 -10.26 -0.11
C ASN A 45 -1.96 -9.72 0.92
N VAL A 46 -2.97 -10.52 1.25
CA VAL A 46 -4.05 -10.10 2.16
C VAL A 46 -3.52 -9.75 3.55
N GLU A 47 -2.58 -10.54 4.08
CA GLU A 47 -1.96 -10.27 5.38
C GLU A 47 -1.27 -8.89 5.41
N MET A 48 -0.55 -8.57 4.35
CA MET A 48 0.16 -7.30 4.22
C MET A 48 -0.79 -6.12 4.03
N LEU A 49 -1.89 -6.30 3.29
CA LEU A 49 -2.95 -5.27 3.21
C LEU A 49 -3.52 -4.96 4.59
N ILE A 50 -3.78 -5.98 5.41
CA ILE A 50 -4.25 -5.80 6.79
C ILE A 50 -3.22 -5.04 7.64
N GLN A 51 -1.94 -5.36 7.51
CA GLN A 51 -0.87 -4.65 8.23
C GLN A 51 -0.75 -3.19 7.78
N ILE A 52 -0.78 -2.93 6.47
CA ILE A 52 -0.75 -1.57 5.92
C ILE A 52 -1.94 -0.76 6.43
N ALA A 53 -3.14 -1.33 6.44
CA ALA A 53 -4.35 -0.66 6.93
C ALA A 53 -4.22 -0.27 8.41
N LYS A 54 -3.72 -1.18 9.25
CA LYS A 54 -3.45 -0.92 10.66
C LYS A 54 -2.42 0.19 10.88
N VAL A 55 -1.32 0.17 10.12
CA VAL A 55 -0.25 1.17 10.22
C VAL A 55 -0.72 2.55 9.77
N LEU A 56 -1.57 2.62 8.74
CA LEU A 56 -2.11 3.87 8.20
C LEU A 56 -3.37 4.36 8.92
N ASP A 57 -3.89 3.57 9.87
CA ASP A 57 -5.13 3.85 10.61
C ASP A 57 -6.31 4.10 9.65
N VAL A 58 -6.58 3.10 8.80
CA VAL A 58 -7.64 3.06 7.79
C VAL A 58 -8.27 1.67 7.73
N SER A 59 -9.40 1.53 7.04
CA SER A 59 -9.97 0.22 6.74
C SER A 59 -9.17 -0.49 5.63
N VAL A 60 -9.34 -1.81 5.48
CA VAL A 60 -8.70 -2.54 4.37
C VAL A 60 -9.34 -2.17 3.03
N ASP A 61 -10.64 -1.88 3.01
CA ASP A 61 -11.36 -1.42 1.82
C ASP A 61 -10.87 -0.05 1.32
N ASP A 62 -10.40 0.84 2.20
CA ASP A 62 -9.76 2.10 1.79
C ASP A 62 -8.53 1.88 0.89
N LEU A 63 -7.85 0.73 1.06
CA LEU A 63 -6.66 0.36 0.28
C LEU A 63 -6.98 -0.30 -1.06
N LEU A 64 -8.25 -0.57 -1.38
CA LEU A 64 -8.65 -1.33 -2.56
C LEU A 64 -9.51 -0.48 -3.51
N ARG A 65 -9.43 -0.77 -4.81
CA ARG A 65 -10.40 -0.31 -5.81
C ARG A 65 -11.47 -1.37 -5.95
N THR A 66 -12.72 -0.96 -5.72
CA THR A 66 -13.91 -1.81 -5.76
C THR A 66 -14.73 -1.60 -7.04
N GLU A 67 -14.23 -0.77 -7.93
CA GLU A 67 -14.77 -0.39 -9.24
C GLU A 67 -14.12 -1.17 -10.39
#